data_AF-A0A0B6YSA9-F1
#
_entry.id   AF-A0A0B6YSA9-F1
#
_cell.length_a   1.000
_cell.length_b   1.000
_cell.length_c   1.000
_cell.angle_alpha   90.00
_cell.angle_beta   90.00
_cell.angle_gamma   90.00
#
_symmetry.space_group_name_H-M   'P 1'
#
loop_
_entity.id
_entity.type
_entity.pdbx_description
1 polymer ?
#
loop_
_entity_poly.entity_id
_entity_poly.type
_entity_poly.pdbx_seq_one_letter_code
_entity_poly.pdbx_strand_id
1 'polypeptide(L)'
;MLTSSMNHLLILVYFMVSCGSVVGNFFAAAPNEFRPGWPLNISITAHLNAGGEVFVTAYLGPVDDDVYVYGGVSGSVVPGETKILTITVPERTVAYPTQAQLQVTTTGGFTFSSKKYLTYNPKSSLVFVETDKAIYKPGQKVHIRVVHVDKDLKPIIKPLTVVVVNPKDSKLEEYKDIASRTGVTEMTFQLLQSASLGKWQIQVTDDADMSYMKEFTVEEYVLPKFSVEVKSDPGYIIIHNSNTSPVVTVDALYTYGKPVQGRCTLILSYKQIRGTPIYIQSTKQMSP
;
A
#
# COMPACT_ATOMS: atom_id res chain seq x y z
N MET A 1 -9.61 -47.31 -10.28
CA MET A 1 -11.04 -47.52 -10.57
C MET A 1 -11.63 -46.21 -11.03
N LEU A 2 -12.23 -46.26 -12.21
CA LEU A 2 -13.24 -45.36 -12.79
C LEU A 2 -12.82 -43.92 -13.14
N THR A 3 -12.38 -43.84 -14.39
CA THR A 3 -12.56 -42.74 -15.35
C THR A 3 -14.03 -42.34 -15.53
N SER A 4 -14.28 -41.04 -15.73
CA SER A 4 -15.42 -40.47 -16.45
C SER A 4 -14.89 -39.19 -17.12
N SER A 5 -14.48 -39.19 -18.39
CA SER A 5 -15.30 -39.16 -19.62
C SER A 5 -16.29 -38.00 -19.66
N MET A 6 -15.82 -36.83 -20.11
CA MET A 6 -16.66 -35.90 -20.87
C MET A 6 -16.02 -35.62 -22.22
N ASN A 7 -16.58 -36.25 -23.24
CA ASN A 7 -16.35 -35.94 -24.64
C ASN A 7 -16.79 -34.50 -24.92
N HIS A 8 -15.87 -33.69 -25.41
CA HIS A 8 -16.23 -32.57 -26.28
C HIS A 8 -15.56 -32.78 -27.64
N LEU A 9 -16.40 -33.27 -28.54
CA LEU A 9 -16.18 -33.47 -29.97
C LEU A 9 -15.58 -32.20 -30.58
N LEU A 10 -14.35 -32.29 -31.10
CA LEU A 10 -13.76 -31.26 -31.93
C LEU A 10 -14.30 -31.44 -33.36
N ILE A 11 -15.27 -30.63 -33.77
CA ILE A 11 -15.66 -30.52 -35.18
C ILE A 11 -14.94 -29.30 -35.76
N LEU A 12 -13.92 -29.56 -36.59
CA LEU A 12 -13.29 -28.56 -37.46
C LEU A 12 -14.12 -28.46 -38.74
N VAL A 13 -15.01 -27.46 -38.83
CA VAL A 13 -15.64 -27.08 -40.11
C VAL A 13 -14.89 -25.88 -40.67
N TYR A 14 -14.10 -26.12 -41.72
CA TYR A 14 -13.41 -25.08 -42.46
C TYR A 14 -14.34 -24.58 -43.58
N PHE A 15 -15.03 -23.47 -43.37
CA PHE A 15 -15.66 -22.74 -44.49
C PHE A 15 -14.67 -21.70 -45.00
N MET A 16 -14.06 -21.97 -46.16
CA MET A 16 -13.44 -20.91 -46.95
C MET A 16 -14.55 -20.09 -47.60
N VAL A 17 -14.89 -18.98 -46.96
CA VAL A 17 -15.43 -17.83 -47.68
C VAL A 17 -14.23 -16.96 -48.03
N SER A 18 -13.72 -17.15 -49.25
CA SER A 18 -12.82 -16.19 -49.87
C SER A 18 -13.64 -14.95 -50.25
N CYS A 19 -13.82 -14.06 -49.28
CA CYS A 19 -14.03 -12.64 -49.52
C CYS A 19 -13.10 -11.92 -48.55
N GLY A 20 -12.09 -11.22 -49.09
CA GLY A 20 -10.90 -10.76 -48.36
C GLY A 20 -11.22 -10.08 -47.04
N SER A 21 -11.19 -10.86 -45.97
CA SER A 21 -11.47 -10.40 -44.62
C SER A 21 -10.13 -10.15 -43.95
N VAL A 22 -9.87 -8.89 -43.64
CA VAL A 22 -8.70 -8.49 -42.87
C VAL A 22 -8.82 -9.13 -41.48
N VAL A 23 -7.97 -10.12 -41.21
CA VAL A 23 -7.89 -10.77 -39.89
C VAL A 23 -6.83 -10.05 -39.07
N GLY A 24 -7.22 -9.61 -37.87
CA GLY A 24 -6.34 -8.97 -36.91
C GLY A 24 -6.71 -9.34 -35.48
N ASN A 25 -5.72 -9.28 -34.60
CA ASN A 25 -5.86 -9.47 -33.16
C ASN A 25 -5.33 -8.24 -32.45
N PHE A 26 -5.84 -7.94 -31.26
CA PHE A 26 -5.31 -6.86 -30.42
C PHE A 26 -5.18 -7.36 -28.98
N PHE A 27 -4.25 -6.75 -28.26
CA PHE A 27 -4.04 -6.93 -26.84
C PHE A 27 -4.00 -5.56 -26.18
N ALA A 28 -4.78 -5.38 -25.11
CA ALA A 28 -4.78 -4.16 -24.32
C ALA A 28 -4.59 -4.52 -22.85
N ALA A 29 -3.67 -3.83 -22.18
CA ALA A 29 -3.39 -3.98 -20.75
C ALA A 29 -3.43 -2.62 -20.06
N ALA A 30 -4.11 -2.55 -18.92
CA ALA A 30 -4.21 -1.36 -18.08
C ALA A 30 -4.23 -1.78 -16.60
N PRO A 31 -3.85 -0.88 -15.67
CA PRO A 31 -4.07 -1.10 -14.25
C PRO A 31 -5.56 -1.38 -13.94
N ASN A 32 -5.84 -2.28 -13.01
CA ASN A 32 -7.21 -2.57 -12.57
C ASN A 32 -7.80 -1.45 -11.67
N GLU A 33 -7.00 -0.46 -11.29
CA GLU A 33 -7.39 0.68 -10.45
C GLU A 33 -6.98 2.00 -11.11
N PHE A 34 -7.80 3.04 -10.98
CA PHE A 34 -7.46 4.41 -11.40
C PHE A 34 -7.73 5.42 -10.29
N ARG A 35 -7.04 6.56 -10.36
CA ARG A 35 -7.13 7.67 -9.39
C ARG A 35 -7.42 8.99 -10.11
N PRO A 36 -8.26 9.88 -9.57
CA PRO A 36 -8.42 11.24 -10.09
C PRO A 36 -7.10 11.99 -10.16
N GLY A 37 -6.86 12.72 -11.25
CA GLY A 37 -5.63 13.49 -11.46
C GLY A 37 -4.40 12.66 -11.82
N TRP A 38 -4.51 11.33 -11.84
CA TRP A 38 -3.41 10.45 -12.25
C TRP A 38 -3.59 10.03 -13.72
N PRO A 39 -2.48 9.89 -14.47
CA PRO A 39 -2.55 9.33 -15.82
C PRO A 39 -2.90 7.84 -15.76
N LEU A 40 -3.92 7.44 -16.52
CA LEU A 40 -4.24 6.02 -16.74
C LEU A 40 -3.57 5.57 -18.04
N ASN A 41 -2.47 4.83 -17.90
CA ASN A 41 -1.71 4.31 -19.03
C ASN A 41 -2.27 2.96 -19.50
N ILE A 42 -2.51 2.86 -20.81
CA ILE A 42 -3.03 1.67 -21.48
C ILE A 42 -1.99 1.23 -22.50
N SER A 43 -1.42 0.04 -22.32
CA SER A 43 -0.52 -0.59 -23.28
C SER A 43 -1.33 -1.33 -24.33
N ILE A 44 -1.11 -1.02 -25.60
CA ILE A 44 -1.88 -1.58 -26.72
C ILE A 44 -0.93 -2.15 -27.76
N THR A 45 -1.17 -3.39 -28.14
CA THR A 45 -0.46 -4.10 -29.21
C THR A 45 -1.50 -4.59 -30.21
N ALA A 46 -1.31 -4.29 -31.49
CA ALA A 46 -2.19 -4.78 -32.55
C ALA A 46 -1.39 -5.65 -33.52
N HIS A 47 -2.03 -6.68 -34.05
CA HIS A 47 -1.51 -7.54 -35.10
C HIS A 47 -2.52 -7.54 -36.25
N LEU A 48 -2.05 -7.24 -37.45
CA LEU A 48 -2.89 -7.10 -38.64
C LEU A 48 -2.22 -7.78 -39.82
N ASN A 49 -2.93 -8.67 -40.52
CA ASN A 49 -2.38 -9.39 -41.66
C ASN A 49 -2.32 -8.55 -42.95
N ALA A 50 -3.05 -7.42 -43.03
CA ALA A 50 -3.22 -6.65 -44.26
C ALA A 50 -2.29 -5.41 -44.38
N GLY A 51 -1.37 -5.18 -43.44
CA GLY A 51 -0.60 -3.93 -43.37
C GLY A 51 -1.48 -2.71 -43.07
N GLY A 52 -0.85 -1.56 -42.80
CA GLY A 52 -1.55 -0.32 -42.41
C GLY A 52 -1.65 -0.12 -40.89
N GLU A 53 -1.99 1.09 -40.46
CA GLU A 53 -2.12 1.44 -39.05
C GLU A 53 -3.49 1.06 -38.48
N VAL A 54 -3.50 0.57 -37.24
CA VAL A 54 -4.74 0.33 -36.47
C VAL A 54 -5.02 1.55 -35.62
N PHE A 55 -6.17 2.17 -35.82
CA PHE A 55 -6.63 3.28 -34.99
C PHE A 55 -7.30 2.74 -33.73
N VAL A 56 -6.99 3.33 -32.59
CA VAL A 56 -7.48 2.90 -31.28
C VAL A 56 -8.06 4.11 -30.56
N THR A 57 -9.25 3.94 -30.02
CA THR A 57 -9.91 4.90 -29.14
C THR A 57 -10.21 4.21 -27.83
N ALA A 58 -9.79 4.80 -26.72
CA ALA A 58 -10.08 4.33 -25.38
C ALA A 58 -10.78 5.42 -24.58
N TYR A 59 -11.83 5.07 -23.84
CA TYR A 59 -12.52 5.98 -22.94
C TYR A 59 -12.81 5.33 -21.60
N LEU A 60 -12.73 6.15 -20.56
CA LEU A 60 -13.08 5.81 -19.19
C LEU A 60 -14.34 6.60 -18.81
N GLY A 61 -15.40 5.91 -18.40
CA GLY A 61 -16.68 6.51 -18.04
C GLY A 61 -17.38 5.76 -16.90
N PRO A 62 -18.57 6.21 -16.48
CA PRO A 62 -19.39 5.49 -15.52
C PRO A 62 -19.78 4.10 -16.04
N VAL A 63 -20.20 3.25 -15.12
CA VAL A 63 -20.79 1.95 -15.49
C VAL A 63 -22.18 2.22 -16.07
N ASP A 64 -22.50 1.58 -17.19
CA ASP A 64 -23.79 1.65 -17.90
C ASP A 64 -24.20 3.04 -18.43
N ASP A 65 -23.25 3.98 -18.53
CA ASP A 65 -23.43 5.27 -19.20
C ASP A 65 -22.37 5.43 -20.29
N ASP A 66 -22.79 5.30 -21.55
CA ASP A 66 -21.93 5.47 -22.73
C ASP A 66 -21.85 6.95 -23.20
N VAL A 67 -22.54 7.88 -22.52
CA VAL A 67 -22.57 9.30 -22.87
C VAL A 67 -21.57 10.09 -22.03
N TYR A 68 -21.53 9.86 -20.72
CA TYR A 68 -20.60 10.57 -19.84
C TYR A 68 -19.22 9.93 -19.84
N VAL A 69 -18.18 10.75 -20.05
CA VAL A 69 -16.79 10.29 -20.13
C VAL A 69 -15.95 11.05 -19.11
N TYR A 70 -15.27 10.32 -18.23
CA TYR A 70 -14.28 10.89 -17.31
C TYR A 70 -13.03 11.34 -18.07
N GLY A 71 -12.60 10.55 -19.06
CA GLY A 71 -11.49 10.89 -19.94
C GLY A 71 -11.39 9.93 -21.12
N GLY A 72 -10.76 10.36 -22.21
CA GLY A 72 -10.57 9.53 -23.39
C GLY A 72 -9.28 9.88 -24.13
N VAL A 73 -8.83 8.94 -24.96
CA VAL A 73 -7.64 9.08 -25.79
C VAL A 73 -7.83 8.32 -27.09
N SER A 74 -7.32 8.89 -28.19
CA SER A 74 -7.25 8.21 -29.48
C SER A 74 -5.83 8.26 -30.02
N GLY A 75 -5.45 7.25 -30.80
CA GLY A 75 -4.15 7.21 -31.47
C GLY A 75 -4.08 6.07 -32.47
N SER A 76 -2.96 5.96 -33.18
CA SER A 76 -2.68 4.82 -34.06
C SER A 76 -1.56 3.95 -33.54
N VAL A 77 -1.64 2.65 -33.83
CA VAL A 77 -0.65 1.62 -33.49
C VAL A 77 -0.23 0.90 -34.77
N VAL A 78 1.07 0.83 -35.00
CA VAL A 78 1.64 0.07 -36.12
C VAL A 78 1.57 -1.43 -35.76
N PRO A 79 1.09 -2.31 -36.65
CA PRO A 79 1.03 -3.75 -36.38
C PRO A 79 2.37 -4.33 -35.97
N GLY A 80 2.40 -5.09 -34.86
CA GLY A 80 3.61 -5.67 -34.29
C GLY A 80 4.32 -4.77 -33.26
N GLU A 81 3.95 -3.49 -33.15
CA GLU A 81 4.45 -2.59 -32.12
C GLU A 81 3.49 -2.49 -30.93
N THR A 82 4.07 -2.16 -29.78
CA THR A 82 3.32 -1.82 -28.56
C THR A 82 3.41 -0.33 -28.31
N LYS A 83 2.26 0.33 -28.18
CA LYS A 83 2.17 1.75 -27.87
C LYS A 83 1.41 1.96 -26.58
N ILE A 84 1.85 2.94 -25.79
CA ILE A 84 1.15 3.38 -24.60
C ILE A 84 0.26 4.58 -24.97
N LEU A 85 -1.04 4.46 -24.71
CA LEU A 85 -1.97 5.58 -24.75
C LEU A 85 -2.34 5.97 -23.31
N THR A 86 -2.36 7.26 -23.04
CA THR A 86 -2.61 7.79 -21.69
C THR A 86 -3.94 8.53 -21.67
N ILE A 87 -4.85 8.09 -20.80
CA ILE A 87 -6.06 8.83 -20.47
C ILE A 87 -5.73 9.79 -19.30
N THR A 88 -5.97 11.08 -19.50
CA THR A 88 -5.92 12.08 -18.42
C THR A 88 -7.24 12.05 -17.67
N VAL A 89 -7.22 11.55 -16.42
CA VAL A 89 -8.40 11.57 -15.55
C VAL A 89 -8.45 12.90 -14.79
N PRO A 90 -9.52 13.69 -14.91
CA PRO A 90 -9.67 14.93 -14.16
C PRO A 90 -9.53 14.75 -12.64
N GLU A 91 -8.95 15.74 -11.94
CA GLU A 91 -8.76 15.69 -10.48
C GLU A 91 -10.07 15.65 -9.70
N ARG A 92 -11.15 16.20 -10.26
CA ARG A 92 -12.49 16.23 -9.65
C ARG A 92 -13.37 15.07 -10.09
N THR A 93 -12.82 14.06 -10.76
CA THR A 93 -13.57 12.87 -11.13
C THR A 93 -14.02 12.15 -9.87
N VAL A 94 -15.32 11.92 -9.77
CA VAL A 94 -15.91 11.07 -8.74
C VAL A 94 -16.66 9.96 -9.45
N ALA A 95 -16.30 8.71 -9.18
CA ALA A 95 -16.99 7.55 -9.74
C ALA A 95 -17.88 6.91 -8.66
N TYR A 96 -19.18 6.87 -8.95
CA TYR A 96 -20.20 6.16 -8.19
C TYR A 96 -20.93 5.17 -9.11
N PRO A 97 -21.04 3.86 -8.76
CA PRO A 97 -20.36 3.16 -7.66
C PRO A 97 -18.82 3.22 -7.82
N THR A 98 -18.04 2.66 -6.87
CA THR A 98 -16.56 2.66 -6.83
C THR A 98 -15.88 1.91 -8.00
N GLN A 99 -16.53 1.87 -9.15
CA GLN A 99 -16.08 1.28 -10.40
C GLN A 99 -16.35 2.23 -11.56
N ALA A 100 -15.49 2.19 -12.55
CA ALA A 100 -15.68 2.82 -13.85
C ALA A 100 -15.52 1.78 -14.95
N GLN A 101 -16.05 2.07 -16.13
CA GLN A 101 -15.88 1.24 -17.31
C GLN A 101 -14.80 1.83 -18.21
N LEU A 102 -13.77 1.04 -18.49
CA LEU A 102 -12.81 1.29 -19.57
C LEU A 102 -13.31 0.57 -20.82
N GLN A 103 -13.60 1.32 -21.88
CA GLN A 103 -13.83 0.77 -23.21
C GLN A 103 -12.63 1.05 -24.10
N VAL A 104 -12.20 0.02 -24.83
CA VAL A 104 -11.20 0.14 -25.89
C VAL A 104 -11.83 -0.32 -27.19
N THR A 105 -11.80 0.53 -28.20
CA THR A 105 -12.32 0.26 -29.54
C THR A 105 -11.21 0.46 -30.56
N THR A 106 -11.13 -0.45 -31.54
CA THR A 106 -10.16 -0.40 -32.64
C THR A 106 -10.88 -0.27 -33.98
N THR A 107 -10.28 0.45 -34.92
CA THR A 107 -10.71 0.61 -36.32
C THR A 107 -9.48 0.61 -37.25
N GLY A 108 -9.68 0.61 -38.58
CA GLY A 108 -8.56 0.61 -39.55
C GLY A 108 -8.10 -0.80 -39.97
N GLY A 109 -9.05 -1.64 -40.39
CA GLY A 109 -8.79 -2.99 -40.91
C GLY A 109 -9.72 -4.03 -40.30
N PHE A 110 -9.91 -3.98 -38.99
CA PHE A 110 -10.94 -4.73 -38.26
C PHE A 110 -11.56 -3.84 -37.19
N THR A 111 -12.79 -4.15 -36.78
CA THR A 111 -13.46 -3.47 -35.68
C THR A 111 -13.56 -4.42 -34.49
N PHE A 112 -12.94 -4.04 -33.38
CA PHE A 112 -13.08 -4.74 -32.12
C PHE A 112 -13.40 -3.74 -31.01
N SER A 113 -14.31 -4.10 -30.10
CA SER A 113 -14.59 -3.33 -28.89
C SER A 113 -14.64 -4.25 -27.67
N SER A 114 -13.97 -3.87 -26.59
CA SER A 114 -14.08 -4.54 -25.28
C SER A 114 -14.21 -3.53 -24.16
N LYS A 115 -14.98 -3.94 -23.15
CA LYS A 115 -15.27 -3.20 -21.92
C LYS A 115 -14.68 -3.97 -20.73
N LYS A 116 -14.07 -3.25 -19.79
CA LYS A 116 -13.59 -3.80 -18.52
C LYS A 116 -13.89 -2.84 -17.37
N TYR A 117 -14.26 -3.38 -16.21
CA TYR A 117 -14.43 -2.58 -14.99
C TYR A 117 -13.09 -2.31 -14.33
N LEU A 118 -12.84 -1.06 -13.99
CA LEU A 118 -11.71 -0.61 -13.17
C LEU A 118 -12.21 -0.13 -11.81
N THR A 119 -11.46 -0.39 -10.75
CA THR A 119 -11.71 0.12 -9.41
C THR A 119 -11.36 1.61 -9.32
N TYR A 120 -12.27 2.39 -8.75
CA TYR A 120 -12.04 3.80 -8.44
C TYR A 120 -11.36 3.94 -7.08
N ASN A 121 -10.23 4.63 -7.04
CA ASN A 121 -9.55 4.97 -5.80
C ASN A 121 -9.54 6.50 -5.60
N PRO A 122 -10.28 7.03 -4.61
CA PRO A 122 -10.38 8.47 -4.38
C PRO A 122 -9.09 9.10 -3.82
N LYS A 123 -8.13 8.28 -3.37
CA LYS A 123 -6.87 8.77 -2.81
C LYS A 123 -5.99 9.39 -3.91
N SER A 124 -6.08 10.70 -4.04
CA SER A 124 -5.33 11.54 -4.98
C SER A 124 -4.11 12.23 -4.36
N SER A 125 -4.03 12.27 -3.02
CA SER A 125 -2.93 12.90 -2.27
C SER A 125 -2.29 11.96 -1.23
N LEU A 126 -1.18 12.40 -0.66
CA LEU A 126 -0.44 11.72 0.39
C LEU A 126 -0.34 12.61 1.62
N VAL A 127 -0.72 12.08 2.78
CA VAL A 127 -0.57 12.74 4.08
C VAL A 127 0.30 11.86 4.97
N PHE A 128 1.43 12.42 5.41
CA PHE A 128 2.34 11.78 6.36
C PHE A 128 2.20 12.44 7.72
N VAL A 129 2.02 11.63 8.76
CA VAL A 129 1.85 12.10 10.14
C VAL A 129 2.97 11.54 10.98
N GLU A 130 3.70 12.43 11.64
CA GLU A 130 4.90 12.11 12.39
C GLU A 130 4.87 12.75 13.77
N THR A 131 5.58 12.12 14.69
CA THR A 131 5.80 12.59 16.05
C THR A 131 7.29 12.61 16.34
N ASP A 132 7.77 13.52 17.19
CA ASP A 132 9.20 13.60 17.54
C ASP A 132 9.70 12.35 18.30
N LYS A 133 8.80 11.58 18.93
CA LYS A 133 9.08 10.33 19.62
C LYS A 133 8.00 9.29 19.33
N ALA A 134 8.36 8.02 19.39
CA ALA A 134 7.39 6.91 19.38
C ALA A 134 6.74 6.69 20.76
N ILE A 135 7.43 7.10 21.83
CA ILE A 135 7.05 6.85 23.23
C ILE A 135 7.18 8.15 24.03
N TYR A 136 6.15 8.48 24.79
CA TYR A 136 6.08 9.63 25.69
C TYR A 136 5.77 9.22 27.12
N LYS A 137 6.18 10.03 28.08
CA LYS A 137 5.72 9.98 29.47
C LYS A 137 4.51 10.89 29.66
N PRO A 138 3.63 10.60 30.64
CA PRO A 138 2.64 11.56 31.10
C PRO A 138 3.26 12.93 31.40
N GLY A 139 2.55 14.01 31.07
CA GLY A 139 3.04 15.39 31.23
C GLY A 139 3.96 15.91 30.10
N GLN A 140 4.40 15.07 29.16
CA GLN A 140 5.25 15.53 28.05
C GLN A 140 4.46 16.23 26.94
N LYS A 141 5.16 17.08 26.18
CA LYS A 141 4.66 17.64 24.93
C LYS A 141 4.90 16.66 23.78
N VAL A 142 3.86 16.38 23.02
CA VAL A 142 3.90 15.63 21.77
C VAL A 142 4.03 16.64 20.64
N HIS A 143 5.17 16.64 19.96
CA HIS A 143 5.36 17.48 18.77
C HIS A 143 4.92 16.68 17.56
N ILE A 144 3.96 17.23 16.82
CA ILE A 144 3.32 16.59 15.68
C ILE A 144 3.68 17.36 14.42
N ARG A 145 4.04 16.62 13.38
CA ARG A 145 4.27 17.15 12.04
C ARG A 145 3.38 16.41 11.04
N VAL A 146 2.65 17.16 10.23
CA VAL A 146 1.82 16.66 9.14
C VAL A 146 2.35 17.20 7.82
N VAL A 147 2.67 16.32 6.89
CA VAL A 147 3.18 16.66 5.55
C VAL A 147 2.13 16.25 4.52
N HIS A 148 1.63 17.22 3.74
CA HIS A 148 0.61 17.02 2.70
C HIS A 148 1.20 17.29 1.32
N VAL A 149 1.25 16.25 0.49
CA VAL A 149 1.86 16.31 -0.84
C VAL A 149 1.02 15.60 -1.90
N ASP A 150 1.23 15.97 -3.15
CA ASP A 150 0.65 15.29 -4.31
C ASP A 150 1.46 14.05 -4.71
N LYS A 151 1.04 13.43 -5.82
CA LYS A 151 1.68 12.26 -6.41
C LYS A 151 3.14 12.48 -6.86
N ASP A 152 3.50 13.72 -7.15
CA ASP A 152 4.84 14.12 -7.57
C ASP A 152 5.66 14.64 -6.37
N LEU A 153 5.16 14.41 -5.14
CA LEU A 153 5.73 14.87 -3.87
C LEU A 153 5.82 16.40 -3.75
N LYS A 154 4.97 17.14 -4.48
CA LYS A 154 4.89 18.58 -4.36
C LYS A 154 3.93 18.96 -3.23
N PRO A 155 4.22 20.03 -2.47
CA PRO A 155 3.35 20.50 -1.40
C PRO A 155 1.92 20.79 -1.85
N ILE A 156 0.94 20.30 -1.09
CA ILE A 156 -0.47 20.69 -1.22
C ILE A 156 -0.81 21.71 -0.12
N ILE A 157 -1.38 22.84 -0.53
CA ILE A 157 -1.82 23.92 0.38
C ILE A 157 -3.34 23.85 0.49
N LYS A 158 -3.82 22.91 1.29
CA LYS A 158 -5.25 22.69 1.55
C LYS A 158 -5.49 22.47 3.05
N PRO A 159 -6.71 22.79 3.54
CA PRO A 159 -7.04 22.56 4.94
C PRO A 159 -7.06 21.08 5.28
N LEU A 160 -6.59 20.77 6.48
CA LEU A 160 -6.66 19.45 7.12
C LEU A 160 -7.43 19.58 8.43
N THR A 161 -7.98 18.46 8.91
CA THR A 161 -8.46 18.33 10.29
C THR A 161 -7.58 17.32 11.02
N VAL A 162 -7.07 17.67 12.20
CA VAL A 162 -6.24 16.78 13.03
C VAL A 162 -6.91 16.55 14.37
N VAL A 163 -7.03 15.29 14.79
CA VAL A 163 -7.66 14.88 16.05
C VAL A 163 -6.70 14.01 16.85
N VAL A 164 -6.50 14.33 18.12
CA VAL A 164 -5.77 13.47 19.07
C VAL A 164 -6.77 12.61 19.83
N VAL A 165 -6.58 11.29 19.76
CA VAL A 165 -7.46 10.28 20.37
C VAL A 165 -6.67 9.48 21.41
N ASN A 166 -7.26 9.34 22.59
CA ASN A 166 -6.65 8.59 23.69
C ASN A 166 -6.89 7.07 23.55
N PRO A 167 -6.28 6.22 24.41
CA PRO A 167 -6.45 4.77 24.38
C PRO A 167 -7.87 4.26 24.68
N LYS A 168 -8.78 5.15 25.08
CA LYS A 168 -10.20 4.86 25.35
C LYS A 168 -11.10 5.40 24.22
N ASP A 169 -10.54 5.63 23.04
CA ASP A 169 -11.21 6.17 21.85
C ASP A 169 -11.88 7.54 22.07
N SER A 170 -11.46 8.29 23.09
CA SER A 170 -11.97 9.63 23.35
C SER A 170 -11.14 10.66 22.60
N LYS A 171 -11.80 11.49 21.79
CA LYS A 171 -11.20 12.66 21.14
C LYS A 171 -10.91 13.73 22.18
N LEU A 172 -9.65 14.12 22.34
CA LEU A 172 -9.25 15.08 23.37
C LEU A 172 -9.03 16.49 22.81
N GLU A 173 -8.47 16.59 21.62
CA GLU A 173 -8.22 17.87 20.96
C GLU A 173 -8.41 17.72 19.45
N GLU A 174 -9.00 18.74 18.84
CA GLU A 174 -9.32 18.78 17.42
C GLU A 174 -8.89 20.14 16.85
N TYR A 175 -8.03 20.08 15.82
CA TYR A 175 -7.54 21.23 15.08
C TYR A 175 -8.20 21.21 13.70
N LYS A 176 -9.15 22.12 13.46
CA LYS A 176 -9.88 22.23 12.18
C LYS A 176 -9.24 23.27 11.28
N ASP A 177 -9.43 23.06 9.98
CA ASP A 177 -9.07 24.01 8.92
C ASP A 177 -7.59 24.47 8.98
N ILE A 178 -6.71 23.58 9.42
CA ILE A 178 -5.28 23.89 9.48
C ILE A 178 -4.69 23.75 8.07
N ALA A 179 -4.15 24.85 7.55
CA ALA A 179 -3.49 24.86 6.25
C ALA A 179 -2.08 25.41 6.41
N SER A 180 -1.10 24.72 5.82
CA SER A 180 0.28 25.18 5.77
C SER A 180 0.57 25.93 4.48
N ARG A 181 1.36 27.01 4.55
CA ARG A 181 1.89 27.69 3.36
C ARG A 181 2.96 26.87 2.62
N THR A 182 3.48 25.82 3.25
CA THR A 182 4.59 25.01 2.74
C THR A 182 4.22 23.54 2.54
N GLY A 183 2.95 23.16 2.75
CA GLY A 183 2.51 21.76 2.81
C GLY A 183 2.95 21.00 4.06
N VAL A 184 3.57 21.69 5.03
CA VAL A 184 3.99 21.11 6.32
C VAL A 184 3.32 21.85 7.46
N THR A 185 2.48 21.16 8.22
CA THR A 185 1.79 21.70 9.40
C THR A 185 2.43 21.12 10.66
N GLU A 186 2.86 22.01 11.54
CA GLU A 186 3.47 21.64 12.83
C GLU A 186 2.56 22.07 13.98
N MET A 187 2.44 21.22 14.99
CA MET A 187 1.64 21.51 16.18
C MET A 187 2.20 20.80 17.40
N THR A 188 1.70 21.17 18.57
CA THR A 188 2.12 20.58 19.84
C THR A 188 0.90 20.27 20.69
N PHE A 189 0.79 19.02 21.12
CA PHE A 189 -0.24 18.55 22.03
C PHE A 189 0.37 18.32 23.42
N GLN A 190 -0.25 18.85 24.47
CA GLN A 190 0.24 18.73 25.84
C GLN A 190 -0.44 17.55 26.55
N LEU A 191 0.31 16.48 26.83
CA LEU A 191 -0.19 15.40 27.68
C LEU A 191 -0.39 15.90 29.10
N LEU A 192 -1.50 15.52 29.72
CA LEU A 192 -1.71 15.75 31.15
C LEU A 192 -0.75 14.88 31.98
N GLN A 193 -0.43 15.30 33.20
CA GLN A 193 0.34 14.47 34.14
C GLN A 193 -0.40 13.17 34.50
N SER A 194 -1.74 13.21 34.45
CA SER A 194 -2.64 12.06 34.65
C SER A 194 -3.04 11.36 33.35
N ALA A 195 -2.33 11.61 32.23
CA ALA A 195 -2.63 10.98 30.95
C ALA A 195 -2.61 9.44 31.07
N SER A 196 -3.63 8.79 30.51
CA SER A 196 -3.71 7.33 30.50
C SER A 196 -2.58 6.71 29.70
N LEU A 197 -1.98 5.66 30.26
CA LEU A 197 -0.99 4.85 29.57
C LEU A 197 -1.66 4.04 28.44
N GLY A 198 -0.90 3.71 27.41
CA GLY A 198 -1.33 2.91 26.27
C GLY A 198 -1.07 3.58 24.93
N LYS A 199 -1.73 3.08 23.89
CA LYS A 199 -1.63 3.60 22.52
C LYS A 199 -2.55 4.78 22.31
N TRP A 200 -1.99 5.87 21.83
CA TRP A 200 -2.67 7.07 21.41
C TRP A 200 -2.61 7.20 19.90
N GLN A 201 -3.58 7.90 19.32
CA GLN A 201 -3.67 8.09 17.88
C GLN A 201 -3.76 9.56 17.52
N ILE A 202 -3.08 9.94 16.45
CA ILE A 202 -3.26 11.20 15.74
C ILE A 202 -3.97 10.85 14.44
N GLN A 203 -5.22 11.26 14.32
CA GLN A 203 -6.05 11.06 13.13
C GLN A 203 -6.05 12.35 12.32
N VAL A 204 -5.90 12.25 11.01
CA VAL A 204 -5.89 13.40 10.09
C VAL A 204 -6.86 13.14 8.97
N THR A 205 -7.71 14.11 8.66
CA THR A 205 -8.65 14.08 7.53
C THR A 205 -8.28 15.19 6.55
N ASP A 206 -8.21 14.85 5.25
CA ASP A 206 -7.96 15.82 4.17
C ASP A 206 -9.26 16.40 3.58
N ASP A 207 -9.12 17.28 2.58
CA ASP A 207 -10.25 17.95 1.92
C ASP A 207 -11.13 17.02 1.07
N ALA A 208 -10.68 15.78 0.84
CA ALA A 208 -11.43 14.73 0.15
C ALA A 208 -12.05 13.71 1.14
N ASP A 209 -12.15 14.07 2.42
CA ASP A 209 -12.62 13.22 3.52
C ASP A 209 -11.80 11.93 3.70
N MET A 210 -10.56 11.88 3.17
CA MET A 210 -9.69 10.73 3.37
C MET A 210 -9.01 10.80 4.74
N SER A 211 -9.01 9.68 5.45
CA SER A 211 -8.46 9.58 6.80
C SER A 211 -7.08 8.91 6.82
N TYR A 212 -6.19 9.48 7.62
CA TYR A 212 -4.82 9.04 7.85
C TYR A 212 -4.57 8.97 9.35
N MET A 213 -3.64 8.11 9.79
CA MET A 213 -3.42 7.92 11.23
C MET A 213 -1.97 7.59 11.56
N LYS A 214 -1.51 8.09 12.71
CA LYS A 214 -0.24 7.74 13.34
C LYS A 214 -0.47 7.37 14.81
N GLU A 215 0.10 6.25 15.23
CA GLU A 215 0.10 5.84 16.64
C GLU A 215 1.38 6.31 17.35
N PHE A 216 1.22 6.67 18.63
CA PHE A 216 2.33 6.82 19.59
C PHE A 216 1.93 6.18 20.93
N THR A 217 2.91 5.81 21.75
CA THR A 217 2.65 5.18 23.06
C THR A 217 2.89 6.16 24.19
N VAL A 218 2.01 6.17 25.18
CA VAL A 218 2.25 6.82 26.47
C VAL A 218 2.49 5.73 27.50
N GLU A 219 3.64 5.76 28.16
CA GLU A 219 3.99 4.81 29.20
C GLU A 219 4.80 5.50 30.30
N GLU A 220 4.92 4.85 31.46
CA GLU A 220 5.89 5.27 32.48
C GLU A 220 7.30 4.91 32.01
N TYR A 221 7.78 5.61 30.98
CA TYR A 221 9.09 5.33 30.42
C TYR A 221 10.15 5.74 31.44
N VAL A 222 11.07 4.84 31.77
CA VAL A 222 12.34 5.19 32.38
C VAL A 222 13.39 4.91 31.34
N LEU A 223 14.20 5.92 30.99
CA LEU A 223 15.28 5.74 30.02
C LEU A 223 16.19 4.60 30.51
N PRO A 224 16.29 3.48 29.76
CA PRO A 224 17.14 2.37 30.16
C PRO A 224 18.58 2.86 30.25
N LYS A 225 19.26 2.53 31.36
CA LYS A 225 20.66 2.92 31.57
C LYS A 225 21.63 2.11 30.71
N PHE A 226 21.16 1.02 30.13
CA PHE A 226 21.90 0.10 29.28
C PHE A 226 20.95 -0.61 28.30
N SER A 227 21.49 -1.10 27.19
CA SER A 227 20.79 -1.94 26.22
C SER A 227 21.24 -3.39 26.35
N VAL A 228 20.32 -4.32 26.10
CA VAL A 228 20.61 -5.75 26.01
C VAL A 228 20.28 -6.21 24.60
N GLU A 229 21.24 -6.84 23.94
CA GLU A 229 21.11 -7.41 22.60
C GLU A 229 21.29 -8.93 22.69
N VAL A 230 20.34 -9.68 22.16
CA VAL A 230 20.38 -11.15 22.12
C VAL A 230 20.58 -11.59 20.68
N LYS A 231 21.73 -12.20 20.40
CA LYS A 231 22.14 -12.70 19.08
C LYS A 231 22.13 -14.22 19.08
N SER A 232 21.74 -14.82 17.96
CA SER A 232 21.82 -16.27 17.75
C SER A 232 22.53 -16.54 16.42
N ASP A 233 23.53 -17.41 16.44
CA ASP A 233 24.22 -17.85 15.23
C ASP A 233 24.25 -19.39 15.14
N PRO A 234 23.56 -20.01 14.15
CA PRO A 234 22.66 -19.35 13.21
C PRO A 234 21.39 -18.81 13.91
N GLY A 235 20.71 -17.86 13.27
CA GLY A 235 19.42 -17.30 13.73
C GLY A 235 18.23 -18.27 13.61
N TYR A 236 18.48 -19.53 13.24
CA TYR A 236 17.49 -20.58 13.02
C TYR A 236 17.97 -21.91 13.59
N ILE A 237 17.02 -22.83 13.84
CA ILE A 237 17.31 -24.20 14.26
C ILE A 237 16.69 -25.15 13.22
N ILE A 238 17.47 -26.13 12.75
CA ILE A 238 16.97 -27.18 11.86
C ILE A 238 16.65 -28.41 12.69
N ILE A 239 15.35 -28.70 12.86
CA ILE A 239 14.85 -29.77 13.75
C ILE A 239 15.34 -31.17 13.32
N HIS A 240 15.54 -31.39 12.01
CA HIS A 240 15.94 -32.69 11.45
C HIS A 240 17.45 -32.85 11.23
N ASN A 241 18.27 -31.86 11.64
CA ASN A 241 19.72 -31.92 11.53
C ASN A 241 20.37 -31.66 12.88
N SER A 242 20.85 -32.72 13.53
CA SER A 242 21.48 -32.68 14.85
C SER A 242 22.78 -31.89 14.91
N ASN A 243 23.36 -31.50 13.77
CA ASN A 243 24.62 -30.76 13.71
C ASN A 243 24.45 -29.25 13.83
N THR A 244 23.22 -28.74 13.95
CA THR A 244 22.96 -27.29 14.09
C THR A 244 22.65 -26.96 15.55
N SER A 245 23.69 -26.62 16.33
CA SER A 245 23.53 -26.09 17.69
C SER A 245 23.75 -24.58 17.66
N PRO A 246 22.70 -23.74 17.75
CA PRO A 246 22.87 -22.30 17.73
C PRO A 246 23.62 -21.82 18.97
N VAL A 247 24.56 -20.92 18.77
CA VAL A 247 25.22 -20.21 19.85
C VAL A 247 24.45 -18.92 20.11
N VAL A 248 23.87 -18.80 21.31
CA VAL A 248 23.20 -17.58 21.75
C VAL A 248 24.19 -16.72 22.53
N THR A 249 24.41 -15.51 22.04
CA THR A 249 25.25 -14.49 22.66
C THR A 249 24.37 -13.37 23.20
N VAL A 250 24.64 -12.93 24.43
CA VAL A 250 23.92 -11.83 25.07
C VAL A 250 24.92 -10.72 25.36
N ASP A 251 24.77 -9.60 24.67
CA ASP A 251 25.58 -8.41 24.86
C ASP A 251 24.78 -7.41 25.70
N ALA A 252 25.40 -6.84 26.74
CA ALA A 252 24.78 -5.79 27.54
C ALA A 252 25.76 -4.63 27.68
N LEU A 253 25.37 -3.46 27.18
CA LEU A 253 26.21 -2.27 27.14
C LEU A 253 25.48 -1.09 27.76
N TYR A 254 26.17 -0.34 28.62
CA TYR A 254 25.68 0.96 29.05
C TYR A 254 25.56 1.92 27.86
N THR A 255 24.77 2.99 28.00
CA THR A 255 24.59 4.00 26.94
C THR A 255 25.88 4.68 26.48
N TYR A 256 26.96 4.63 27.28
CA TYR A 256 28.30 5.10 26.96
C TYR A 256 29.25 4.00 26.42
N GLY A 257 28.72 2.83 26.10
CA GLY A 257 29.42 1.76 25.38
C GLY A 257 30.24 0.79 26.23
N LYS A 258 30.26 0.90 27.57
CA LYS A 258 30.98 -0.07 28.42
C LYS A 258 30.12 -1.31 28.74
N PRO A 259 30.75 -2.50 28.93
CA PRO A 259 30.05 -3.71 29.34
C PRO A 259 29.31 -3.54 30.67
N VAL A 260 28.12 -4.11 30.75
CA VAL A 260 27.35 -4.19 31.99
C VAL A 260 27.84 -5.37 32.81
N GLN A 261 28.16 -5.11 34.07
CA GLN A 261 28.42 -6.16 35.06
C GLN A 261 27.13 -6.57 35.74
N GLY A 262 26.81 -7.85 35.73
CA GLY A 262 25.59 -8.35 36.35
C GLY A 262 25.29 -9.80 36.04
N ARG A 263 24.18 -10.29 36.56
CA ARG A 263 23.72 -11.67 36.34
C ARG A 263 22.74 -11.71 35.18
N CYS A 264 23.09 -12.43 34.11
CA CYS A 264 22.22 -12.67 32.97
C CYS A 264 21.49 -14.01 33.16
N THR A 265 20.15 -13.98 33.06
CA THR A 265 19.33 -15.18 32.97
C THR A 265 18.64 -15.21 31.61
N LEU A 266 18.99 -16.20 30.79
CA LEU A 266 18.36 -16.45 29.50
C LEU A 266 17.34 -17.58 29.65
N ILE A 267 16.13 -17.36 29.12
CA ILE A 267 15.06 -18.35 29.08
C ILE A 267 14.72 -18.61 27.62
N LEU A 268 15.02 -19.83 27.14
CA LEU A 268 14.48 -20.34 25.89
C LEU A 268 13.11 -20.96 26.16
N SER A 269 12.12 -20.60 25.36
CA SER A 269 10.80 -21.24 25.40
C SER A 269 10.43 -21.79 24.02
N TYR A 270 9.91 -23.01 24.00
CA TYR A 270 9.38 -23.64 22.79
C TYR A 270 7.89 -23.94 22.99
N LYS A 271 7.05 -23.26 22.20
CA LYS A 271 5.60 -23.44 22.24
C LYS A 271 5.18 -24.49 21.20
N GLN A 272 4.79 -25.67 21.65
CA GLN A 272 4.24 -26.71 20.80
C GLN A 272 2.81 -26.36 20.36
N ILE A 273 2.43 -26.72 19.13
CA ILE A 273 1.05 -26.55 18.59
C ILE A 273 0.04 -27.35 19.44
N ARG A 274 0.49 -28.47 20.03
CA ARG A 274 -0.26 -29.27 21.02
C ARG A 274 0.72 -29.72 22.10
N GLY A 275 0.55 -29.24 23.34
CA GLY A 275 1.38 -29.65 24.49
C GLY A 275 1.73 -28.50 25.44
N THR A 276 2.37 -28.85 26.55
CA THR A 276 2.91 -27.89 27.53
C THR A 276 4.17 -27.22 26.97
N PRO A 277 4.33 -25.89 27.07
CA PRO A 277 5.55 -25.22 26.65
C PRO A 277 6.77 -25.77 27.41
N ILE A 278 7.87 -26.00 26.69
CA ILE A 278 9.15 -26.39 27.29
C ILE A 278 9.97 -25.13 27.53
N TYR A 279 10.54 -25.01 28.73
CA TYR A 279 11.43 -23.92 29.11
C TYR A 279 12.82 -24.46 29.42
N ILE A 280 13.84 -23.87 28.81
CA ILE A 280 15.25 -24.12 29.12
C ILE A 280 15.82 -22.81 29.67
N GLN A 281 16.36 -22.85 30.88
CA GLN A 281 16.94 -21.67 31.52
C GLN A 281 18.45 -21.84 31.67
N SER A 282 19.20 -20.79 31.36
CA SER A 282 20.63 -20.69 31.63
C SER A 282 20.93 -19.37 32.33
N THR A 283 21.83 -19.39 33.32
CA THR A 283 22.23 -18.20 34.05
C THR A 283 23.75 -18.08 34.05
N LYS A 284 24.27 -16.92 33.65
CA LYS A 284 25.71 -16.63 33.63
C LYS A 284 25.98 -15.27 34.26
N GLN A 285 27.15 -15.14 34.90
CA GLN A 285 27.67 -13.83 35.29
C GLN A 285 28.27 -13.14 34.06
N MET A 286 27.89 -11.89 33.85
CA MET A 286 28.47 -11.02 32.84
C MET A 286 29.67 -10.31 33.47
N SER A 287 30.85 -10.63 32.96
CA SER A 287 32.11 -9.95 33.26
C SER A 287 32.46 -8.98 32.13
N PRO A 288 33.24 -7.92 32.41
CA PRO A 288 33.72 -7.00 31.39
C PRO A 288 34.66 -7.66 30.37
#